data_AF-A0A5W9ES83-F1
#
_entry.id   AF-A0A5W9ES83-F1
#
_cell.length_a   1.000
_cell.length_b   1.000
_cell.length_c   1.000
_cell.angle_alpha   90.00
_cell.angle_beta   90.00
_cell.angle_gamma   90.00
#
_symmetry.space_group_name_H-M   'P 1'
#
loop_
_entity.id
_entity.type
_entity.pdbx_description
1 polymer ?
#
loop_
_entity_poly.entity_id
_entity_poly.type
_entity_poly.pdbx_seq_one_letter_code
_entity_poly.pdbx_strand_id
1 'polypeptide(L)'
;YPVVLQSWRRKWENLSAYFRYPANIRKVIYTTNAIESVHRQFRKLTKTKGAFPNENSLLKLLYLGLMNAQEKWTMPIQSWNLTLSQLAIYFEGRLNNVMTL
;
A
#
# COMPACT_ATOMS: atom_id res chain seq x y z
N TYR A 1 -3.96 17.47 -20.96
CA TYR A 1 -4.50 16.12 -20.65
C TYR A 1 -5.96 16.18 -20.14
N PRO A 2 -6.96 16.42 -21.03
CA PRO A 2 -8.35 16.62 -20.62
C PRO A 2 -8.98 15.43 -19.87
N VAL A 3 -8.72 14.20 -20.33
CA VAL A 3 -9.26 12.96 -19.74
C VAL A 3 -8.78 12.75 -18.30
N VAL A 4 -7.51 13.09 -18.01
CA VAL A 4 -6.96 12.99 -16.65
C VAL A 4 -7.69 13.94 -15.72
N LEU A 5 -7.81 15.22 -16.09
CA LEU A 5 -8.51 16.22 -15.29
C LEU A 5 -9.98 15.86 -15.05
N GLN A 6 -10.66 15.30 -16.05
CA GLN A 6 -12.04 14.83 -15.91
C GLN A 6 -12.15 13.69 -14.89
N SER A 7 -11.23 12.72 -14.94
CA SER A 7 -11.19 11.61 -13.95
C SER A 7 -10.95 12.12 -12.53
N TRP A 8 -10.04 13.07 -12.36
CA TRP A 8 -9.76 13.71 -11.06
C TRP A 8 -11.00 14.45 -10.51
N ARG A 9 -11.66 15.26 -11.35
CA ARG A 9 -12.88 15.98 -10.96
C ARG A 9 -14.01 15.03 -10.56
N ARG A 10 -14.23 13.97 -11.35
CA ARG A 10 -15.25 12.96 -11.07
C ARG A 10 -15.00 12.20 -9.75
N LYS A 11 -13.74 11.96 -9.39
CA LYS A 11 -13.37 11.24 -8.16
C LYS A 11 -13.02 12.17 -6.99
N TRP A 12 -13.23 13.47 -7.14
CA TRP A 12 -12.73 14.48 -6.20
C TRP A 12 -13.23 14.27 -4.78
N GLU A 13 -14.50 13.85 -4.60
CA GLU A 13 -15.07 13.56 -3.28
C GLU A 13 -14.24 12.50 -2.52
N ASN A 14 -13.80 11.44 -3.21
CA ASN A 14 -12.97 10.39 -2.61
C ASN A 14 -11.52 10.84 -2.42
N LEU A 15 -10.96 11.53 -3.42
CA LEU A 15 -9.56 11.96 -3.39
C LEU A 15 -9.31 13.05 -2.35
N SER A 16 -10.29 13.93 -2.12
CA SER A 16 -10.15 15.03 -1.18
C SER A 16 -10.09 14.59 0.29
N ALA A 17 -10.58 13.38 0.61
CA ALA A 17 -10.46 12.78 1.94
C ALA A 17 -8.99 12.66 2.39
N TYR A 18 -8.06 12.49 1.45
CA TYR A 18 -6.62 12.48 1.72
C TYR A 18 -6.14 13.72 2.47
N PHE A 19 -6.69 14.90 2.15
CA PHE A 19 -6.26 16.17 2.74
C PHE A 19 -6.75 16.38 4.18
N ARG A 20 -7.67 15.54 4.67
CA ARG A 20 -8.08 15.55 6.08
C ARG A 20 -6.97 15.04 7.00
N TYR A 21 -6.02 14.27 6.47
CA TYR A 21 -4.94 13.69 7.26
C TYR A 21 -3.77 14.66 7.50
N PRO A 22 -3.15 14.63 8.70
CA PRO A 22 -1.87 15.30 8.98
C PRO A 22 -0.76 14.95 7.99
N ALA A 23 0.24 15.83 7.86
CA ALA A 23 1.34 15.66 6.91
C ALA A 23 2.10 14.33 7.04
N ASN A 24 2.32 13.85 8.27
CA ASN A 24 3.03 12.58 8.52
C ASN A 24 2.24 11.36 8.01
N ILE A 25 0.92 11.34 8.22
CA ILE A 25 0.04 10.27 7.72
C ILE A 25 -0.08 10.35 6.20
N ARG A 26 -0.27 11.56 5.66
CA ARG A 26 -0.27 11.82 4.22
C ARG A 26 1.01 11.32 3.55
N LYS A 27 2.15 11.43 4.24
CA LYS A 27 3.44 10.95 3.75
C LYS A 27 3.46 9.45 3.48
N VAL A 28 3.01 8.68 4.46
CA VAL A 28 2.91 7.22 4.34
C VAL A 28 1.91 6.81 3.25
N ILE A 29 0.79 7.52 3.13
CA ILE A 29 -0.22 7.21 2.11
C ILE A 29 0.27 7.50 0.69
N TYR A 30 0.96 8.63 0.45
CA TYR A 30 1.39 8.99 -0.91
C TYR A 30 2.56 8.14 -1.40
N THR A 31 3.34 7.52 -0.51
CA THR A 31 4.47 6.69 -0.91
C THR A 31 3.98 5.42 -1.62
N THR A 32 4.09 5.41 -2.95
CA THR A 32 3.68 4.28 -3.80
C THR A 32 4.71 3.15 -3.83
N ASN A 33 5.93 3.38 -3.34
CA ASN A 33 7.06 2.45 -3.37
C ASN A 33 6.70 1.02 -2.92
N ALA A 34 5.90 0.88 -1.86
CA ALA A 34 5.50 -0.43 -1.36
C ALA A 34 4.61 -1.18 -2.37
N ILE A 35 3.55 -0.53 -2.86
CA ILE A 35 2.62 -1.12 -3.83
C ILE A 35 3.30 -1.36 -5.18
N GLU A 36 4.12 -0.41 -5.64
CA GLU A 36 4.88 -0.54 -6.88
C GLU A 36 5.91 -1.67 -6.82
N SER A 37 6.57 -1.85 -5.68
CA SER A 37 7.49 -2.97 -5.44
C SER A 37 6.77 -4.31 -5.58
N VAL A 38 5.59 -4.47 -4.97
CA VAL A 38 4.76 -5.68 -5.09
C VAL A 38 4.33 -5.90 -6.55
N HIS A 39 3.78 -4.87 -7.21
CA HIS A 39 3.39 -4.97 -8.62
C HIS A 39 4.56 -5.35 -9.52
N ARG A 40 5.76 -4.81 -9.28
CA ARG A 40 6.97 -5.16 -10.03
C ARG A 40 7.33 -6.64 -9.85
N GLN A 41 7.24 -7.16 -8.63
CA GLN A 41 7.46 -8.58 -8.36
C GLN A 41 6.46 -9.46 -9.09
N PHE A 42 5.18 -9.11 -9.08
CA PHE A 42 4.14 -9.84 -9.81
C PHE A 42 4.34 -9.83 -11.32
N ARG A 43 4.66 -8.67 -11.90
CA ARG A 43 5.01 -8.58 -13.33
C ARG A 43 6.22 -9.43 -13.66
N LYS A 44 7.25 -9.45 -12.80
CA LYS A 44 8.44 -10.28 -13.01
C LYS A 44 8.12 -11.77 -13.03
N LEU A 45 7.28 -12.24 -12.09
CA LEU A 45 6.89 -13.65 -11.97
C LEU A 45 6.01 -14.11 -13.13
N THR A 46 5.12 -13.23 -13.60
CA THR A 46 4.18 -13.54 -14.69
C THR A 46 4.79 -13.36 -16.08
N LYS A 47 5.79 -12.48 -16.25
CA LYS A 47 6.42 -12.19 -17.55
C LYS A 47 6.94 -13.42 -18.30
N THR A 48 7.40 -14.44 -17.58
CA THR A 48 7.98 -15.66 -18.17
C THR A 48 6.96 -16.78 -18.39
N LYS A 49 5.71 -16.59 -17.95
CA LYS A 49 4.63 -17.58 -18.06
C LYS A 49 3.62 -17.10 -19.10
N GLY A 50 3.58 -17.75 -20.25
CA GLY A 50 2.67 -17.38 -21.35
C GLY A 50 1.20 -17.64 -21.02
N ALA A 51 0.89 -18.75 -20.34
CA ALA A 51 -0.45 -19.07 -19.87
C ALA A 51 -0.37 -19.88 -18.56
N PHE A 52 -1.45 -19.82 -17.78
CA PHE A 52 -1.62 -20.60 -16.56
C PHE A 52 -2.69 -21.67 -16.79
N PRO A 53 -2.48 -22.92 -16.33
CA PRO A 53 -3.44 -24.02 -16.53
C PRO A 53 -4.76 -23.82 -15.78
N ASN A 54 -4.76 -23.08 -14.67
CA ASN A 54 -5.96 -22.69 -13.92
C ASN A 54 -5.65 -21.51 -12.98
N GLU A 55 -6.68 -20.91 -12.39
CA GLU A 55 -6.56 -19.80 -11.43
C GLU A 55 -5.70 -20.16 -10.21
N ASN A 56 -5.88 -21.36 -9.65
CA ASN A 56 -5.11 -21.82 -8.49
C ASN A 56 -3.60 -21.84 -8.74
N SER A 57 -3.17 -22.17 -9.95
CA SER A 57 -1.75 -22.18 -10.32
C SER A 57 -1.15 -20.77 -10.35
N LEU A 58 -1.93 -19.77 -10.80
CA LEU A 58 -1.54 -18.37 -10.74
C LEU A 58 -1.49 -17.88 -9.30
N LEU A 59 -2.53 -18.16 -8.50
CA LEU A 59 -2.59 -17.77 -7.10
C LEU A 59 -1.42 -18.35 -6.30
N LYS A 60 -1.09 -19.63 -6.49
CA LYS A 60 0.06 -20.27 -5.82
C LYS A 60 1.38 -19.60 -6.20
N LEU A 61 1.57 -19.24 -7.46
CA LEU A 61 2.77 -18.53 -7.90
C LEU A 61 2.89 -17.14 -7.26
N LEU A 62 1.80 -16.37 -7.26
CA LEU A 62 1.77 -15.03 -6.66
C LEU A 62 1.99 -15.09 -5.14
N TYR A 63 1.38 -16.07 -4.47
CA TYR A 63 1.56 -16.31 -3.04
C TYR A 63 3.01 -16.61 -2.68
N LEU A 64 3.65 -17.56 -3.37
CA LEU A 64 5.07 -17.85 -3.16
C LEU A 64 5.96 -16.64 -3.46
N GLY A 65 5.59 -15.87 -4.50
CA GLY A 65 6.23 -14.60 -4.83
C GLY A 65 6.16 -13.57 -3.71
N LEU A 66 5.01 -13.45 -3.05
CA LEU A 66 4.82 -12.58 -1.88
C LEU A 66 5.62 -13.06 -0.68
N MET A 67 5.59 -14.36 -0.36
CA MET A 67 6.35 -14.91 0.77
C MET A 67 7.84 -14.59 0.63
N ASN A 68 8.43 -14.83 -0.55
CA ASN A 68 9.83 -14.50 -0.83
C ASN A 68 10.13 -12.98 -0.80
N ALA A 69 9.14 -12.15 -1.11
CA ALA A 69 9.29 -10.69 -1.03
C ALA A 69 9.22 -10.20 0.42
N GLN A 70 8.32 -10.78 1.21
CA GLN A 70 8.10 -10.47 2.63
C GLN A 70 9.36 -10.73 3.45
N GLU A 71 10.10 -11.80 3.17
CA GLU A 71 11.40 -12.07 3.83
C GLU A 71 12.40 -10.92 3.71
N LYS A 72 12.27 -10.08 2.67
CA LYS A 72 13.15 -8.92 2.42
C LYS A 72 12.62 -7.62 3.02
N TRP A 73 11.40 -7.61 3.55
CA TRP A 73 10.78 -6.43 4.16
C TRP A 73 11.19 -6.28 5.62
N THR A 74 12.50 -6.18 5.86
CA THR A 74 13.08 -6.04 7.20
C THR A 74 13.25 -4.59 7.62
N MET A 75 13.27 -3.65 6.67
CA MET A 75 13.48 -2.24 6.96
C MET A 75 12.20 -1.57 7.50
N PRO A 76 12.29 -0.86 8.64
CA PRO A 76 11.15 -0.12 9.18
C PRO A 76 10.78 1.07 8.28
N ILE A 77 9.51 1.46 8.34
CA ILE A 77 9.02 2.66 7.65
C ILE A 77 9.70 3.89 8.28
N GLN A 78 10.21 4.78 7.44
CA GLN A 78 10.85 6.01 7.90
C GLN A 78 9.87 6.87 8.69
N SER A 79 10.29 7.36 9.86
CA SER A 79 9.47 8.20 10.74
C SER A 79 8.16 7.54 11.19
N TRP A 80 8.14 6.20 11.29
CA TRP A 80 6.96 5.45 11.69
C TRP A 80 6.46 5.83 13.08
N ASN A 81 7.34 5.96 14.08
CA ASN A 81 6.95 6.31 15.45
C ASN A 81 6.15 7.62 15.51
N LEU A 82 6.64 8.66 14.82
CA LEU A 82 5.94 9.94 14.75
C LEU A 82 4.58 9.82 14.04
N THR A 83 4.52 9.01 12.98
CA THR A 83 3.29 8.76 12.24
C THR A 83 2.28 7.98 13.09
N LEU A 84 2.74 7.00 13.86
CA LEU A 84 1.94 6.22 14.79
C LEU A 84 1.36 7.09 15.91
N SER A 85 2.15 7.99 16.50
CA SER A 85 1.63 8.96 17.48
C SER A 85 0.54 9.86 16.88
N GLN A 86 0.72 10.34 15.65
CA GLN A 86 -0.30 11.14 14.96
C GLN A 86 -1.56 10.31 14.65
N LEU A 87 -1.41 9.03 14.29
CA LEU A 87 -2.54 8.13 14.10
C LEU A 87 -3.30 7.88 15.40
N ALA A 88 -2.60 7.72 16.53
CA ALA A 88 -3.22 7.53 17.84
C ALA A 88 -4.04 8.76 18.27
N ILE A 89 -3.53 9.97 18.03
CA ILE A 89 -4.25 11.22 18.29
C ILE A 89 -5.45 11.37 17.34
N TYR A 90 -5.26 11.12 16.05
CA TYR A 90 -6.31 11.31 15.04
C TYR A 90 -7.43 10.27 15.15
N PHE A 91 -7.11 9.06 15.61
CA PHE A 91 -8.04 7.94 15.82
C PHE A 91 -8.07 7.52 17.29
N GLU A 92 -8.45 8.46 18.16
CA GLU A 92 -8.51 8.24 19.61
C GLU A 92 -9.30 6.98 19.98
N GLY A 93 -8.75 6.18 20.90
CA GLY A 93 -9.36 4.93 21.37
C GLY A 93 -9.25 3.73 20.41
N ARG A 94 -8.84 3.91 19.15
CA ARG A 94 -8.74 2.81 18.16
C ARG A 94 -7.44 2.00 18.27
N LEU A 95 -6.36 2.62 18.75
CA LEU A 95 -5.03 2.01 18.78
C LEU A 95 -4.58 1.58 20.19
N ASN A 96 -5.42 1.76 21.21
CA ASN A 96 -5.06 1.50 22.61
C ASN A 96 -4.53 0.06 22.80
N ASN A 97 -5.19 -0.95 22.21
CA ASN A 97 -4.79 -2.35 22.33
C ASN A 97 -3.41 -2.68 21.72
N VAL A 98 -2.92 -1.85 20.81
CA VAL A 98 -1.64 -2.05 20.09
C VAL A 98 -0.53 -1.20 20.72
N MET A 99 -0.89 -0.11 21.40
CA MET A 99 0.03 0.82 22.06
C MET A 99 0.36 0.44 23.52
N THR A 100 -0.39 -0.48 24.14
CA THR A 100 -0.20 -0.93 25.53
C THR A 100 0.74 -2.14 25.68
N LEU A 101 1.49 -2.50 24.64
CA LEU A 101 2.59 -3.48 24.67
C LEU A 101 3.93 -2.75 24.66
#